data_AF-A0AB33ZFN8-F1
#
_entry.id   AF-A0AB33ZFN8-F1
#
_cell.length_a   1.000
_cell.length_b   1.000
_cell.length_c   1.000
_cell.angle_alpha   90.00
_cell.angle_beta   90.00
_cell.angle_gamma   90.00
#
_symmetry.space_group_name_H-M   'P 1'
#
loop_
_entity.id
_entity.type
_entity.pdbx_description
1 polymer ?
#
loop_
_entity_poly.entity_id
_entity_poly.type
_entity_poly.pdbx_seq_one_letter_code
_entity_poly.pdbx_strand_id
1 'polypeptide(L)'
;MKKQQQERSARYRFWRNVGIITASGLIGGVIGFLTGMFGSEKKLEIQSFFSKEVLLLGSILLFLIVFMVTIALLISARKVHQKMLQIEDEEEAYHYDIQKKKLYGLATIFKGIMILPYFLVIIFYCQLMYMDRPGTGNLTFIFGDFTILYLFLVVIVLFFLSDIFFRKTFHLLYGKPIPRNANTKVVREFMMSMMDEAEKQISYEENFEVVVKLSNYILPIMLIGILIIGLVFQTDILLALFVVSIIYIYILISQYKITKRYYKE
;
A
#
# COMPACT_ATOMS: atom_id res chain seq x y z
N MET A 1 -21.99 -0.50 44.20
CA MET A 1 -21.31 -1.65 43.57
C MET A 1 -20.26 -1.13 42.60
N LYS A 2 -18.96 -1.33 42.88
CA LYS A 2 -17.86 -0.87 42.01
C LYS A 2 -17.75 -1.81 40.80
N LYS A 3 -17.82 -1.28 39.57
CA LYS A 3 -17.53 -2.04 38.35
C LYS A 3 -16.09 -2.55 38.43
N GLN A 4 -15.91 -3.87 38.57
CA GLN A 4 -14.60 -4.50 38.44
C GLN A 4 -14.06 -4.21 37.04
N GLN A 5 -12.93 -3.50 36.96
CA GLN A 5 -12.15 -3.41 35.73
C GLN A 5 -11.74 -4.83 35.34
N GLN A 6 -12.31 -5.33 34.25
CA GLN A 6 -11.90 -6.59 33.65
C GLN A 6 -10.42 -6.45 33.24
N GLU A 7 -9.52 -7.04 34.02
CA GLU A 7 -8.08 -7.04 33.73
C GLU A 7 -7.86 -7.68 32.36
N ARG A 8 -7.50 -6.85 31.37
CA ARG A 8 -7.20 -7.34 30.02
C ARG A 8 -5.94 -8.20 30.10
N SER A 9 -6.02 -9.41 29.52
CA SER A 9 -4.96 -10.43 29.48
C SER A 9 -3.56 -9.85 29.21
N ALA A 10 -2.53 -10.40 29.87
CA ALA A 10 -1.12 -10.05 29.65
C ALA A 10 -0.74 -10.05 28.16
N ARG A 11 -1.32 -10.97 27.38
CA ARG A 11 -1.14 -11.06 25.92
C ARG A 11 -1.66 -9.81 25.19
N TYR A 12 -2.81 -9.27 25.61
CA TYR A 12 -3.35 -8.03 25.04
C TYR A 12 -2.45 -6.83 25.35
N ARG A 13 -1.96 -6.72 26.59
CA ARG A 13 -1.03 -5.65 26.99
C ARG A 13 0.27 -5.71 26.20
N PHE A 14 0.83 -6.90 26.01
CA PHE A 14 2.03 -7.13 25.20
C PHE A 14 1.84 -6.69 23.74
N TRP A 15 0.80 -7.19 23.05
CA TRP A 15 0.54 -6.83 21.65
C TRP A 15 0.18 -5.35 21.48
N ARG A 16 -0.48 -4.73 22.46
CA ARG A 16 -0.74 -3.28 22.47
C ARG A 16 0.56 -2.49 22.53
N ASN A 17 1.48 -2.86 23.42
CA ASN A 17 2.75 -2.16 23.57
C ASN A 17 3.63 -2.33 22.32
N VAL A 18 3.69 -3.54 21.75
CA VAL A 18 4.34 -3.78 20.45
C VAL A 18 3.75 -2.89 19.37
N GLY A 19 2.40 -2.81 19.27
CA GLY A 19 1.73 -1.94 18.31
C GLY A 19 2.04 -0.45 18.50
N ILE A 20 2.12 0.03 19.74
CA ILE A 20 2.48 1.43 20.04
C ILE A 20 3.93 1.71 19.65
N ILE A 21 4.87 0.81 19.98
CA ILE A 21 6.29 0.96 19.65
C ILE A 21 6.49 0.96 18.13
N THR A 22 5.80 0.08 17.41
CA THR A 22 5.86 0.07 15.94
C THR A 22 5.27 1.36 15.37
N ALA A 23 4.14 1.83 15.88
CA ALA A 23 3.52 3.09 15.42
C ALA A 23 4.40 4.32 15.71
N SER A 24 5.00 4.41 16.91
CA SER A 24 5.89 5.51 17.27
C SER A 24 7.21 5.46 16.49
N GLY A 25 7.74 4.27 16.21
CA GLY A 25 8.90 4.07 15.34
C GLY A 25 8.63 4.49 13.90
N LEU A 26 7.44 4.19 13.37
CA LEU A 26 7.01 4.62 12.03
C LEU A 26 6.90 6.14 11.93
N ILE A 27 6.23 6.76 12.91
CA ILE A 27 6.05 8.23 12.94
C ILE A 27 7.40 8.93 13.16
N GLY A 28 8.20 8.47 14.13
CA GLY A 28 9.52 9.01 14.40
C GLY A 28 10.49 8.82 13.22
N GLY A 29 10.42 7.68 12.52
CA GLY A 29 11.23 7.41 11.33
C GLY A 29 10.89 8.34 10.16
N VAL A 30 9.59 8.59 9.90
CA VAL A 30 9.15 9.53 8.87
C VAL A 30 9.60 10.96 9.19
N ILE A 31 9.44 11.41 10.44
CA ILE A 31 9.84 12.75 10.86
C ILE A 31 11.36 12.92 10.81
N GLY A 32 12.13 11.96 11.35
CA GLY A 32 13.59 12.00 11.32
C GLY A 32 14.15 12.02 9.90
N PHE A 33 13.51 11.31 8.97
CA PHE A 33 13.86 11.31 7.56
C PHE A 33 13.65 12.67 6.89
N LEU A 34 12.48 13.29 7.10
CA LEU A 34 12.17 14.62 6.56
C LEU A 34 13.16 15.67 7.09
N THR A 35 13.47 15.63 8.39
CA THR A 35 14.46 16.54 8.99
C THR A 35 15.87 16.31 8.42
N GLY A 36 16.27 15.06 8.15
CA GLY A 36 17.58 14.76 7.55
C GLY A 36 17.73 15.22 6.11
N MET A 37 16.67 15.11 5.31
CA MET A 37 16.68 15.58 3.90
C MET A 37 16.62 17.10 3.79
N PHE A 38 15.80 17.77 4.59
CA PHE A 38 15.60 19.23 4.51
C PHE A 38 16.53 20.04 5.42
N GLY A 39 17.23 19.38 6.37
CA GLY A 39 18.18 20.03 7.29
C GLY A 39 19.62 20.06 6.80
N SER A 40 19.95 19.48 5.65
CA SER A 40 21.29 19.55 5.06
C SER A 40 21.43 20.82 4.21
N GLU A 41 22.42 21.67 4.52
CA GLU A 41 22.75 22.91 3.81
C GLU A 41 23.25 22.72 2.35
N LYS A 42 23.02 21.56 1.74
CA LYS A 42 23.41 21.29 0.35
C LYS A 42 22.37 21.85 -0.62
N LYS A 43 22.83 22.64 -1.59
CA LYS A 43 22.02 23.08 -2.73
C LYS A 43 21.40 21.85 -3.40
N LEU A 44 20.07 21.79 -3.39
CA LEU A 44 19.29 20.73 -4.01
C LEU A 44 19.39 20.81 -5.54
N GLU A 45 20.44 20.23 -6.11
CA GLU A 45 20.56 20.06 -7.56
C GLU A 45 19.60 18.95 -8.03
N ILE A 46 18.81 19.21 -9.07
CA ILE A 46 17.80 18.27 -9.61
C ILE A 46 18.40 16.89 -9.93
N GLN A 47 19.67 16.86 -10.33
CA GLN A 47 20.40 15.64 -10.66
C GLN A 47 20.66 14.74 -9.42
N SER A 48 20.75 15.32 -8.22
CA SER A 48 20.94 14.57 -6.97
C SER A 48 19.70 13.78 -6.52
N PHE A 49 18.50 14.21 -6.93
CA PHE A 49 17.23 13.52 -6.62
C PHE A 49 17.09 12.16 -7.31
N PHE A 50 17.77 11.95 -8.43
CA PHE A 50 17.76 10.68 -9.17
C PHE A 50 18.91 9.74 -8.78
N SER A 51 19.66 10.06 -7.72
CA SER A 51 20.64 9.12 -7.17
C SER A 51 19.93 7.90 -6.57
N LYS A 52 20.54 6.71 -6.71
CA LYS A 52 19.94 5.44 -6.24
C LYS A 52 19.65 5.46 -4.74
N GLU A 53 20.49 6.12 -3.95
CA GLU A 53 20.30 6.30 -2.51
C GLU A 53 19.05 7.13 -2.20
N VAL A 54 18.90 8.31 -2.84
CA VAL A 54 17.73 9.17 -2.66
C VAL A 54 16.47 8.48 -3.18
N LEU A 55 16.56 7.74 -4.29
CA LEU A 55 15.44 6.95 -4.81
C LEU A 55 15.03 5.80 -3.89
N LEU A 56 15.99 5.09 -3.27
CA LEU A 56 15.70 4.07 -2.26
C LEU A 56 14.99 4.70 -1.06
N LEU A 57 15.57 5.76 -0.50
CA LEU A 57 15.06 6.47 0.65
C LEU A 57 13.69 7.10 0.40
N GLY A 58 13.49 7.70 -0.78
CA GLY A 58 12.20 8.22 -1.23
C GLY A 58 11.15 7.12 -1.38
N SER A 59 11.54 5.95 -1.91
CA SER A 59 10.65 4.78 -2.04
C SER A 59 10.25 4.22 -0.67
N ILE A 60 11.19 4.18 0.29
CA ILE A 60 10.91 3.84 1.69
C ILE A 60 9.88 4.81 2.27
N LEU A 61 10.12 6.13 2.16
CA LEU A 61 9.22 7.14 2.70
C LEU A 61 7.81 6.98 2.11
N LEU A 62 7.72 6.84 0.78
CA LEU A 62 6.45 6.62 0.09
C LEU A 62 5.75 5.35 0.58
N PHE A 63 6.49 4.24 0.76
CA PHE A 63 5.97 3.01 1.33
C PHE A 63 5.39 3.23 2.73
N LEU A 64 6.12 3.92 3.62
CA LEU A 64 5.67 4.17 4.99
C LEU A 64 4.40 5.01 5.04
N ILE A 65 4.30 6.06 4.22
CA ILE A 65 3.10 6.90 4.13
C ILE A 65 1.89 6.07 3.67
N VAL A 66 2.05 5.33 2.56
CA VAL A 66 0.96 4.50 2.00
C VAL A 66 0.57 3.37 2.96
N PHE A 67 1.54 2.77 3.65
CA PHE A 67 1.31 1.78 4.70
C PHE A 67 0.45 2.36 5.83
N MET A 68 0.81 3.54 6.36
CA MET A 68 0.06 4.19 7.43
C MET A 68 -1.38 4.50 7.01
N VAL A 69 -1.59 5.01 5.79
CA VAL A 69 -2.93 5.26 5.24
C VAL A 69 -3.72 3.95 5.12
N THR A 70 -3.10 2.88 4.61
CA THR A 70 -3.74 1.57 4.47
C THR A 70 -4.20 1.03 5.83
N ILE A 71 -3.34 1.06 6.84
CA ILE A 71 -3.68 0.61 8.19
C ILE A 71 -4.77 1.48 8.82
N ALA A 72 -4.70 2.81 8.65
CA ALA A 72 -5.73 3.73 9.14
C ALA A 72 -7.10 3.43 8.54
N LEU A 73 -7.19 3.23 7.22
CA LEU A 73 -8.45 2.86 6.54
C LEU A 73 -9.00 1.53 7.04
N LEU A 74 -8.14 0.52 7.22
CA LEU A 74 -8.55 -0.79 7.75
C LEU A 74 -9.03 -0.71 9.20
N ILE A 75 -8.38 0.11 10.05
CA ILE A 75 -8.85 0.36 11.43
C ILE A 75 -10.20 1.07 11.42
N SER A 76 -10.37 2.08 10.56
CA SER A 76 -11.63 2.81 10.42
C SER A 76 -12.76 1.88 9.96
N ALA A 77 -12.53 1.02 8.96
CA ALA A 77 -13.51 0.04 8.51
C ALA A 77 -13.95 -0.90 9.65
N ARG A 78 -13.01 -1.38 10.48
CA ARG A 78 -13.34 -2.22 11.65
C ARG A 78 -14.13 -1.45 12.71
N LYS A 79 -13.79 -0.20 12.98
CA LYS A 79 -14.54 0.64 13.92
C LYS A 79 -15.98 0.85 13.45
N VAL A 80 -16.17 1.13 12.16
CA VAL A 80 -17.51 1.27 11.58
C VAL A 80 -18.28 -0.04 11.67
N HIS A 81 -17.64 -1.18 11.37
CA HIS A 81 -18.26 -2.49 11.56
C HIS A 81 -18.71 -2.73 13.00
N GLN A 82 -17.91 -2.36 14.00
CA GLN A 82 -18.29 -2.50 15.40
C GLN A 82 -19.46 -1.61 15.80
N LYS A 83 -19.56 -0.39 15.23
CA LYS A 83 -20.71 0.50 15.44
C LYS A 83 -21.97 -0.08 14.81
N MET A 84 -21.87 -0.57 13.58
CA MET A 84 -22.97 -1.23 12.86
C MET A 84 -23.58 -2.36 13.70
N LEU A 85 -22.76 -3.17 14.38
CA LEU A 85 -23.25 -4.27 15.24
C LEU A 85 -23.97 -3.84 16.53
N GLN A 86 -23.89 -2.55 16.90
CA GLN A 86 -24.50 -2.02 18.14
C GLN A 86 -25.81 -1.27 17.86
N ILE A 87 -26.16 -1.06 16.60
CA ILE A 87 -27.32 -0.31 16.17
C ILE A 87 -28.47 -1.30 15.97
N GLU A 88 -29.60 -1.06 16.61
CA GLU A 88 -30.82 -1.86 16.47
C GLU A 88 -31.65 -1.45 15.24
N ASP A 89 -31.53 -0.19 14.80
CA ASP A 89 -32.20 0.33 13.61
C ASP A 89 -31.56 -0.23 12.33
N GLU A 90 -32.35 -0.96 11.53
CA GLU A 90 -31.90 -1.59 10.29
C GLU A 90 -31.51 -0.57 9.21
N GLU A 91 -32.20 0.58 9.12
CA GLU A 91 -31.87 1.61 8.12
C GLU A 91 -30.53 2.28 8.46
N GLU A 92 -30.33 2.63 9.73
CA GLU A 92 -29.07 3.21 10.18
C GLU A 92 -27.91 2.20 10.06
N ALA A 93 -28.14 0.92 10.39
CA ALA A 93 -27.17 -0.15 10.22
C ALA A 93 -26.76 -0.34 8.74
N TYR A 94 -27.70 -0.16 7.80
CA TYR A 94 -27.43 -0.25 6.37
C TYR A 94 -26.47 0.85 5.88
N HIS A 95 -26.65 2.10 6.32
CA HIS A 95 -25.72 3.20 5.99
C HIS A 95 -24.30 2.92 6.48
N TYR A 96 -24.15 2.37 7.69
CA TYR A 96 -22.84 1.98 8.20
C TYR A 96 -22.24 0.78 7.45
N ASP A 97 -23.04 -0.14 6.91
CA ASP A 97 -22.55 -1.22 6.05
C ASP A 97 -21.91 -0.67 4.77
N ILE A 98 -22.59 0.28 4.10
CA ILE A 98 -22.08 0.99 2.92
C ILE A 98 -20.77 1.71 3.25
N GLN A 99 -20.73 2.49 4.33
CA GLN A 99 -19.53 3.22 4.74
C GLN A 99 -18.35 2.28 5.06
N LYS A 100 -18.62 1.17 5.77
CA LYS A 100 -17.64 0.13 6.08
C LYS A 100 -17.05 -0.47 4.80
N LYS A 101 -17.90 -0.85 3.84
CA LYS A 101 -17.48 -1.42 2.56
C LYS A 101 -16.69 -0.40 1.73
N LYS A 102 -17.10 0.86 1.68
CA LYS A 102 -16.36 1.97 1.05
C LYS A 102 -14.95 2.14 1.60
N LEU A 103 -14.82 2.20 2.93
CA LEU A 103 -13.51 2.31 3.60
C LEU A 103 -12.61 1.10 3.29
N TYR A 104 -13.20 -0.10 3.24
CA TYR A 104 -12.47 -1.31 2.88
C TYR A 104 -12.07 -1.34 1.40
N GLY A 105 -12.92 -0.86 0.49
CA GLY A 105 -12.60 -0.68 -0.93
C GLY A 105 -11.43 0.30 -1.11
N LEU A 106 -11.46 1.45 -0.43
CA LEU A 106 -10.33 2.38 -0.39
C LEU A 106 -9.06 1.74 0.17
N ALA A 107 -9.14 0.98 1.25
CA ALA A 107 -8.00 0.27 1.80
C ALA A 107 -7.41 -0.75 0.81
N THR A 108 -8.24 -1.40 0.00
CA THR A 108 -7.82 -2.32 -1.05
C THR A 108 -7.02 -1.60 -2.14
N ILE A 109 -7.47 -0.41 -2.55
CA ILE A 109 -6.76 0.43 -3.52
C ILE A 109 -5.42 0.90 -2.96
N PHE A 110 -5.38 1.43 -1.73
CA PHE A 110 -4.13 1.87 -1.10
C PHE A 110 -3.15 0.72 -0.85
N LYS A 111 -3.64 -0.48 -0.50
CA LYS A 111 -2.81 -1.70 -0.46
C LYS A 111 -2.24 -2.01 -1.84
N GLY A 112 -3.02 -1.83 -2.90
CA GLY A 112 -2.54 -1.91 -4.28
C GLY A 112 -1.43 -0.90 -4.57
N ILE A 113 -1.63 0.37 -4.22
CA ILE A 113 -0.62 1.43 -4.37
C ILE A 113 0.67 1.08 -3.63
N MET A 114 0.58 0.48 -2.42
CA MET A 114 1.71 0.09 -1.57
C MET A 114 2.68 -0.90 -2.25
N ILE A 115 2.20 -1.71 -3.19
CA ILE A 115 3.02 -2.67 -3.94
C ILE A 115 4.10 -1.96 -4.76
N LEU A 116 3.80 -0.79 -5.32
CA LEU A 116 4.72 -0.03 -6.15
C LEU A 116 5.99 0.42 -5.39
N PRO A 117 5.90 1.20 -4.28
CA PRO A 117 7.09 1.57 -3.54
C PRO A 117 7.78 0.36 -2.90
N TYR A 118 7.05 -0.70 -2.54
CA TYR A 118 7.65 -1.93 -2.04
C TYR A 118 8.63 -2.55 -3.06
N PHE A 119 8.22 -2.68 -4.32
CA PHE A 119 9.11 -3.17 -5.37
C PHE A 119 10.23 -2.19 -5.71
N LEU A 120 9.97 -0.87 -5.70
CA LEU A 120 11.03 0.12 -5.89
C LEU A 120 12.11 0.00 -4.80
N VAL A 121 11.73 -0.21 -3.54
CA VAL A 121 12.68 -0.46 -2.44
C VAL A 121 13.53 -1.69 -2.72
N ILE A 122 12.93 -2.80 -3.16
CA ILE A 122 13.67 -4.03 -3.51
C ILE A 122 14.68 -3.75 -4.63
N ILE A 123 14.22 -3.10 -5.71
CA ILE A 123 15.04 -2.88 -6.90
C ILE A 123 16.21 -1.94 -6.58
N PHE A 124 15.97 -0.81 -5.93
CA PHE A 124 17.04 0.13 -5.58
C PHE A 124 17.99 -0.44 -4.52
N TYR A 125 17.48 -1.21 -3.56
CA TYR A 125 18.34 -1.93 -2.61
C TYR A 125 19.26 -2.92 -3.33
N CYS A 126 18.72 -3.78 -4.19
CA CYS A 126 19.53 -4.72 -4.98
C CYS A 126 20.56 -4.01 -5.86
N GLN A 127 20.19 -2.89 -6.49
CA GLN A 127 21.12 -2.11 -7.32
C GLN A 127 22.25 -1.47 -6.53
N LEU A 128 21.96 -0.96 -5.32
CA LEU A 128 22.99 -0.43 -4.43
C LEU A 128 23.94 -1.56 -4.00
N MET A 129 23.41 -2.71 -3.58
CA MET A 129 24.23 -3.84 -3.12
C MET A 129 25.03 -4.53 -4.23
N TYR A 130 24.55 -4.49 -5.48
CA TYR A 130 25.26 -5.09 -6.63
C TYR A 130 26.38 -4.21 -7.18
N MET A 131 26.26 -2.88 -7.05
CA MET A 131 27.21 -1.92 -7.62
C MET A 131 28.27 -1.45 -6.61
N ASP A 132 27.97 -1.46 -5.30
CA ASP A 132 28.92 -1.05 -4.26
C ASP A 132 29.52 -2.24 -3.50
N ARG A 133 30.85 -2.39 -3.62
CA ARG A 133 31.71 -3.10 -2.65
C ARG A 133 31.69 -2.32 -1.31
N PRO A 134 31.92 -2.98 -0.16
CA PRO A 134 31.63 -2.42 1.18
C PRO A 134 32.43 -1.12 1.40
N GLY A 135 31.73 0.01 1.41
CA GLY A 135 32.39 1.31 1.51
C GLY A 135 31.57 2.51 1.08
N THR A 136 30.24 2.51 1.29
CA THR A 136 29.40 3.69 1.07
C THR A 136 29.63 4.70 2.20
N GLY A 137 30.78 5.38 2.14
CA GLY A 137 31.18 6.43 3.06
C GLY A 137 30.30 7.66 2.92
N ASN A 138 29.18 7.68 3.64
CA ASN A 138 28.60 8.86 4.33
C ASN A 138 27.19 8.61 4.90
N LEU A 139 26.54 7.48 4.64
CA LEU A 139 25.26 7.14 5.25
C LEU A 139 25.42 6.31 6.54
N THR A 140 26.26 6.80 7.46
CA THR A 140 26.24 6.32 8.85
C THR A 140 24.98 6.85 9.52
N PHE A 141 23.85 6.20 9.26
CA PHE A 141 22.68 6.32 10.13
C PHE A 141 22.97 5.63 11.46
N ILE A 142 22.06 5.83 12.43
CA ILE A 142 22.14 5.48 13.87
C ILE A 142 22.72 4.08 14.17
N PHE A 143 22.69 3.12 13.23
CA PHE A 143 23.16 1.74 13.40
C PHE A 143 24.39 1.34 12.54
N GLY A 144 25.10 2.31 11.95
CA GLY A 144 26.30 2.06 11.12
C GLY A 144 25.99 1.41 9.76
N ASP A 145 26.95 0.67 9.20
CA ASP A 145 26.91 0.09 7.84
C ASP A 145 25.70 -0.81 7.57
N PHE A 146 25.09 -1.38 8.62
CA PHE A 146 23.92 -2.25 8.50
C PHE A 146 22.58 -1.50 8.45
N THR A 147 22.55 -0.18 8.63
CA THR A 147 21.28 0.55 8.76
C THR A 147 20.36 0.34 7.56
N ILE A 148 20.89 0.37 6.34
CA ILE A 148 20.09 0.19 5.11
C ILE A 148 19.50 -1.23 5.04
N LEU A 149 20.25 -2.25 5.46
CA LEU A 149 19.77 -3.63 5.54
C LEU A 149 18.64 -3.80 6.56
N TYR A 150 18.79 -3.21 7.75
CA TYR A 150 17.73 -3.24 8.76
C TYR A 150 16.46 -2.57 8.26
N LEU A 151 16.59 -1.43 7.59
CA LEU A 151 15.45 -0.70 7.05
C LEU A 151 14.75 -1.52 5.94
N PHE A 152 15.52 -2.11 5.03
CA PHE A 152 15.00 -3.04 4.02
C PHE A 152 14.20 -4.20 4.65
N LEU A 153 14.73 -4.83 5.69
CA LEU A 153 14.05 -5.91 6.41
C LEU A 153 12.75 -5.41 7.07
N VAL A 154 12.77 -4.23 7.69
CA VAL A 154 11.58 -3.61 8.29
C VAL A 154 10.48 -3.41 7.24
N VAL A 155 10.81 -2.92 6.04
CA VAL A 155 9.83 -2.76 4.95
C VAL A 155 9.21 -4.10 4.54
N ILE A 156 10.01 -5.17 4.45
CA ILE A 156 9.51 -6.53 4.19
C ILE A 156 8.52 -6.97 5.27
N VAL A 157 8.88 -6.82 6.54
CA VAL A 157 8.03 -7.23 7.67
C VAL A 157 6.71 -6.43 7.66
N LEU A 158 6.76 -5.12 7.43
CA LEU A 158 5.58 -4.26 7.36
C LEU A 158 4.66 -4.64 6.19
N PHE A 159 5.22 -5.00 5.04
CA PHE A 159 4.44 -5.45 3.89
C PHE A 159 3.62 -6.70 4.22
N PHE A 160 4.25 -7.72 4.83
CA PHE A 160 3.55 -8.92 5.28
C PHE A 160 2.54 -8.64 6.39
N LEU A 161 2.87 -7.74 7.32
CA LEU A 161 1.97 -7.33 8.39
C LEU A 161 0.69 -6.68 7.83
N SER A 162 0.83 -5.84 6.80
CA SER A 162 -0.30 -5.24 6.08
C SER A 162 -1.20 -6.31 5.45
N ASP A 163 -0.64 -7.33 4.79
CA ASP A 163 -1.45 -8.42 4.20
C ASP A 163 -2.21 -9.23 5.26
N ILE A 164 -1.55 -9.56 6.37
CA ILE A 164 -2.19 -10.26 7.50
C ILE A 164 -3.34 -9.41 8.06
N PHE A 165 -3.11 -8.11 8.26
CA PHE A 165 -4.12 -7.21 8.80
C PHE A 165 -5.30 -7.06 7.83
N PHE A 166 -5.03 -6.91 6.54
CA PHE A 166 -6.03 -6.83 5.48
C PHE A 166 -6.93 -8.07 5.44
N ARG A 167 -6.34 -9.28 5.45
CA ARG A 167 -7.10 -10.54 5.45
C ARG A 167 -7.93 -10.72 6.72
N LYS A 168 -7.38 -10.35 7.89
CA LYS A 168 -8.14 -10.35 9.15
C LYS A 168 -9.32 -9.39 9.10
N THR A 169 -9.15 -8.21 8.48
CA THR A 169 -10.24 -7.25 8.29
C THR A 169 -11.30 -7.83 7.35
N PHE A 170 -10.89 -8.44 6.24
CA PHE A 170 -11.83 -9.09 5.31
C PHE A 170 -12.69 -10.13 6.02
N HIS A 171 -12.05 -11.06 6.75
CA HIS A 171 -12.74 -12.12 7.47
C HIS A 171 -13.76 -11.57 8.47
N LEU A 172 -13.42 -10.47 9.14
CA LEU A 172 -14.32 -9.80 10.09
C LEU A 172 -15.49 -9.09 9.39
N LEU A 173 -15.26 -8.44 8.25
CA LEU A 173 -16.29 -7.72 7.50
C LEU A 173 -17.30 -8.64 6.81
N TYR A 174 -16.83 -9.79 6.31
CA TYR A 174 -17.56 -10.65 5.39
C TYR A 174 -17.85 -12.06 5.94
N GLY A 175 -17.37 -12.38 7.14
CA GLY A 175 -17.60 -13.67 7.82
C GLY A 175 -16.89 -14.88 7.18
N LYS A 176 -16.15 -14.68 6.08
CA LYS A 176 -15.45 -15.76 5.35
C LYS A 176 -14.00 -15.36 5.07
N PRO A 177 -13.03 -16.29 5.21
CA PRO A 177 -11.64 -15.97 4.93
C PRO A 177 -11.40 -15.93 3.42
N ILE A 178 -10.51 -15.04 2.96
CA ILE A 178 -10.06 -15.03 1.56
C ILE A 178 -9.36 -16.37 1.26
N PRO A 179 -9.77 -17.10 0.22
CA PRO A 179 -9.14 -18.37 -0.13
C PRO A 179 -7.64 -18.17 -0.40
N ARG A 180 -6.82 -19.07 0.16
CA ARG A 180 -5.36 -19.04 0.00
C ARG A 180 -4.95 -19.93 -1.16
N ASN A 181 -3.99 -19.47 -1.96
CA ASN A 181 -3.39 -20.23 -3.06
C ASN A 181 -4.44 -20.81 -4.03
N ALA A 182 -5.59 -20.15 -4.16
CA ALA A 182 -6.65 -20.58 -5.05
C ALA A 182 -6.44 -20.01 -6.46
N ASN A 183 -6.94 -20.73 -7.46
CA ASN A 183 -6.93 -20.28 -8.84
C ASN A 183 -7.73 -18.96 -8.97
N THR A 184 -7.33 -18.10 -9.91
CA THR A 184 -8.00 -16.83 -10.22
C THR A 184 -9.51 -16.99 -10.44
N LYS A 185 -9.96 -18.10 -11.05
CA LYS A 185 -11.41 -18.38 -11.21
C LYS A 185 -12.13 -18.51 -9.86
N VAL A 186 -11.57 -19.27 -8.94
CA VAL A 186 -12.13 -19.50 -7.59
C VAL A 186 -12.10 -18.21 -6.78
N VAL A 187 -11.00 -17.45 -6.85
CA VAL A 187 -10.90 -16.14 -6.19
C VAL A 187 -11.93 -15.17 -6.77
N ARG A 188 -12.12 -15.15 -8.10
CA ARG A 188 -13.13 -14.33 -8.76
C ARG A 188 -14.54 -14.70 -8.31
N GLU A 189 -14.91 -15.98 -8.38
CA GLU A 189 -16.24 -16.45 -7.95
C GLU A 189 -16.50 -16.11 -6.47
N PHE A 190 -15.49 -16.30 -5.62
CA PHE A 190 -15.58 -15.94 -4.21
C PHE A 190 -15.76 -14.43 -4.01
N MET A 191 -14.93 -13.58 -4.63
CA MET A 191 -15.07 -12.12 -4.51
C MET A 191 -16.43 -11.64 -5.05
N MET A 192 -16.86 -12.16 -6.19
CA MET A 192 -18.17 -11.85 -6.77
C MET A 192 -19.32 -12.30 -5.87
N SER A 193 -19.18 -13.40 -5.13
CA SER A 193 -20.21 -13.83 -4.18
C SER A 193 -20.41 -12.87 -2.99
N MET A 194 -19.47 -11.96 -2.75
CA MET A 194 -19.55 -10.95 -1.68
C MET A 194 -20.12 -9.60 -2.16
N MET A 195 -20.33 -9.45 -3.46
CA MET A 195 -20.83 -8.24 -4.11
C MET A 195 -22.30 -8.42 -4.48
N ASP A 196 -23.07 -7.33 -4.48
CA ASP A 196 -24.42 -7.35 -5.05
C ASP A 196 -24.40 -7.22 -6.58
N GLU A 197 -25.55 -7.38 -7.21
CA GLU A 197 -25.70 -7.33 -8.67
C GLU A 197 -25.29 -5.98 -9.28
N ALA A 198 -25.56 -4.87 -8.60
CA ALA A 198 -25.19 -3.54 -9.08
C ALA A 198 -23.68 -3.31 -9.02
N GLU A 199 -23.03 -3.69 -7.92
CA GLU A 199 -21.58 -3.62 -7.74
C GLU A 199 -20.86 -4.53 -8.75
N LYS A 200 -21.39 -5.74 -9.00
CA LYS A 200 -20.89 -6.64 -10.04
C LYS A 200 -20.96 -5.99 -11.41
N GLN A 201 -22.10 -5.42 -11.79
CA GLN A 201 -22.29 -4.80 -13.10
C GLN A 201 -21.31 -3.65 -13.33
N ILE A 202 -21.17 -2.76 -12.35
CA ILE A 202 -20.19 -1.65 -12.40
C ILE A 202 -18.76 -2.19 -12.50
N SER A 203 -18.43 -3.21 -11.72
CA SER A 203 -17.11 -3.83 -11.75
C SER A 203 -16.80 -4.45 -13.11
N TYR A 204 -17.75 -5.14 -13.74
CA TYR A 204 -17.56 -5.69 -15.09
C TYR A 204 -17.39 -4.59 -16.14
N GLU A 205 -18.21 -3.55 -16.10
CA GLU A 205 -18.15 -2.42 -17.04
C GLU A 205 -16.79 -1.71 -16.97
N GLU A 206 -16.38 -1.29 -15.77
CA GLU A 206 -15.12 -0.56 -15.57
C GLU A 206 -13.89 -1.44 -15.86
N ASN A 207 -13.90 -2.71 -15.44
CA ASN A 207 -12.78 -3.62 -15.73
C ASN A 207 -12.68 -3.94 -17.23
N PHE A 208 -13.82 -4.09 -17.93
CA PHE A 208 -13.82 -4.27 -19.38
C PHE A 208 -13.25 -3.04 -20.09
N GLU A 209 -13.69 -1.83 -19.70
CA GLU A 209 -13.16 -0.58 -20.25
C GLU A 209 -11.65 -0.45 -20.04
N VAL A 210 -11.14 -0.81 -18.86
CA VAL A 210 -9.70 -0.84 -18.59
C VAL A 210 -8.97 -1.78 -19.52
N VAL A 211 -9.44 -3.02 -19.67
CA VAL A 211 -8.77 -4.01 -20.52
C VAL A 211 -8.71 -3.53 -21.97
N VAL A 212 -9.81 -2.99 -22.50
CA VAL A 212 -9.87 -2.46 -23.86
C VAL A 212 -8.94 -1.25 -24.03
N LYS A 213 -8.97 -0.29 -23.11
CA LYS A 213 -8.11 0.90 -23.17
C LYS A 213 -6.63 0.55 -23.01
N LEU A 214 -6.33 -0.39 -22.11
CA LEU A 214 -4.97 -0.82 -21.84
C LEU A 214 -4.37 -1.54 -23.06
N SER A 215 -5.11 -2.47 -23.65
CA SER A 215 -4.67 -3.25 -24.81
C SER A 215 -4.54 -2.42 -26.07
N ASN A 216 -5.53 -1.59 -26.39
CA ASN A 216 -5.62 -0.95 -27.70
C ASN A 216 -4.98 0.43 -27.78
N TYR A 217 -4.78 1.12 -26.64
CA TYR A 217 -4.25 2.48 -26.63
C TYR A 217 -3.03 2.62 -25.73
N ILE A 218 -3.13 2.27 -24.44
CA ILE A 218 -2.07 2.58 -23.47
C ILE A 218 -0.82 1.75 -23.76
N LEU A 219 -0.92 0.43 -23.90
CA LEU A 219 0.25 -0.41 -24.16
C LEU A 219 0.96 -0.04 -25.47
N PRO A 220 0.26 0.09 -26.63
CA PRO A 220 0.91 0.53 -27.86
C PRO A 220 1.63 1.88 -27.75
N ILE A 221 0.99 2.89 -27.14
CA ILE A 221 1.59 4.22 -26.98
C ILE A 221 2.83 4.16 -26.07
N MET A 222 2.73 3.44 -24.94
CA MET A 222 3.85 3.31 -24.00
C MET A 222 5.03 2.54 -24.60
N LEU A 223 4.78 1.52 -25.43
CA LEU A 223 5.82 0.77 -26.13
C LEU A 223 6.59 1.65 -27.13
N ILE A 224 5.88 2.44 -27.94
CA ILE A 224 6.50 3.40 -28.85
C ILE A 224 7.29 4.45 -28.07
N GLY A 225 6.74 4.94 -26.97
CA GLY A 225 7.42 5.88 -26.07
C GLY A 225 8.74 5.34 -25.52
N ILE A 226 8.74 4.11 -25.00
CA ILE A 226 9.96 3.44 -24.53
C ILE A 226 10.97 3.30 -25.68
N LEU A 227 10.53 2.89 -26.87
CA LEU A 227 11.44 2.67 -27.99
C LEU A 227 12.14 3.98 -28.39
N ILE A 228 11.40 5.07 -28.53
CA ILE A 228 11.96 6.37 -28.92
C ILE A 228 12.96 6.87 -27.86
N ILE A 229 12.56 6.84 -26.59
CA ILE A 229 13.42 7.31 -25.49
C ILE A 229 14.64 6.39 -25.36
N GLY A 230 14.47 5.08 -25.53
CA GLY A 230 15.53 4.08 -25.54
C GLY A 230 16.60 4.30 -26.60
N LEU A 231 16.17 4.66 -27.81
CA LEU A 231 17.07 4.99 -28.92
C LEU A 231 17.83 6.30 -28.70
N VAL A 232 17.17 7.32 -28.14
CA VAL A 232 17.76 8.65 -27.94
C VAL A 232 18.74 8.69 -26.77
N PHE A 233 18.41 8.01 -25.67
CA PHE A 233 19.13 8.16 -24.40
C PHE A 233 19.91 6.91 -23.97
N GLN A 234 19.95 5.83 -24.79
CA GLN A 234 20.55 4.54 -24.45
C GLN A 234 20.14 4.07 -23.04
N THR A 235 18.83 4.13 -22.76
CA THR A 235 18.36 4.27 -21.38
C THR A 235 18.48 3.05 -20.47
N ASP A 236 18.75 3.42 -19.22
CA ASP A 236 18.69 2.65 -17.99
C ASP A 236 17.30 2.09 -17.63
N ILE A 237 17.34 1.04 -16.81
CA ILE A 237 16.23 0.36 -16.13
C ILE A 237 15.19 1.29 -15.47
N LEU A 238 15.58 2.52 -15.08
CA LEU A 238 14.69 3.53 -14.50
C LEU A 238 13.51 3.89 -15.41
N LEU A 239 13.74 3.99 -16.72
CA LEU A 239 12.70 4.31 -17.69
C LEU A 239 11.64 3.20 -17.76
N ALA A 240 12.08 1.95 -17.78
CA ALA A 240 11.17 0.79 -17.78
C ALA A 240 10.33 0.76 -16.49
N LEU A 241 10.93 1.05 -15.34
CA LEU A 241 10.22 1.13 -14.06
C LEU A 241 9.15 2.23 -14.05
N PHE A 242 9.46 3.38 -14.63
CA PHE A 242 8.50 4.49 -14.76
C PHE A 242 7.27 4.09 -15.59
N VAL A 243 7.49 3.44 -16.73
CA VAL A 243 6.40 2.98 -17.60
C VAL A 243 5.53 1.94 -16.92
N VAL A 244 6.13 0.91 -16.31
CA VAL A 244 5.39 -0.12 -15.58
C VAL A 244 4.59 0.49 -14.42
N SER A 245 5.17 1.48 -13.73
CA SER A 245 4.51 2.22 -12.64
C SER A 245 3.28 2.98 -13.12
N ILE A 246 3.34 3.67 -14.26
CA ILE A 246 2.19 4.39 -14.85
C ILE A 246 1.05 3.43 -15.16
N ILE A 247 1.37 2.31 -15.83
CA ILE A 247 0.37 1.29 -16.17
C ILE A 247 -0.30 0.75 -14.90
N TYR A 248 0.51 0.47 -13.88
CA TYR A 248 -0.01 -0.05 -12.62
C TYR A 248 -0.91 0.97 -11.90
N ILE A 249 -0.51 2.24 -11.84
CA ILE A 249 -1.32 3.32 -11.27
C ILE A 249 -2.63 3.49 -12.05
N TYR A 250 -2.61 3.38 -13.38
CA TYR A 250 -3.82 3.48 -14.21
C TYR A 250 -4.85 2.40 -13.82
N ILE A 251 -4.42 1.16 -13.63
CA ILE A 251 -5.30 0.06 -13.19
C ILE A 251 -5.91 0.39 -11.81
N LEU A 252 -5.10 0.91 -10.87
CA LEU A 252 -5.57 1.28 -9.54
C LEU A 252 -6.58 2.45 -9.56
N ILE A 253 -6.39 3.43 -10.45
CA ILE A 253 -7.34 4.53 -10.64
C ILE A 253 -8.71 4.00 -11.09
N SER A 254 -8.75 2.98 -11.94
CA SER A 254 -10.03 2.34 -12.31
C SER A 254 -10.70 1.64 -11.12
N GLN A 255 -9.94 0.94 -10.27
CA GLN A 255 -10.50 0.35 -9.05
C GLN A 255 -11.12 1.41 -8.13
N TYR A 256 -10.52 2.61 -8.08
CA TYR A 256 -11.12 3.76 -7.40
C TYR A 256 -12.42 4.23 -8.05
N LYS A 257 -12.53 4.25 -9.38
CA LYS A 257 -13.79 4.60 -10.07
C LYS A 257 -14.93 3.67 -9.68
N ILE A 258 -14.68 2.36 -9.61
CA ILE A 258 -15.69 1.37 -9.16
C ILE A 258 -16.19 1.73 -7.76
N THR A 259 -15.27 1.92 -6.81
CA THR A 259 -15.61 2.28 -5.42
C THR A 259 -16.36 3.62 -5.36
N LYS A 260 -15.92 4.63 -6.12
CA LYS A 260 -16.56 5.95 -6.15
C LYS A 260 -17.96 5.91 -6.75
N ARG A 261 -18.18 5.13 -7.81
CA ARG A 261 -19.45 5.07 -8.55
C ARG A 261 -20.52 4.32 -7.77
N TYR A 262 -20.14 3.23 -7.09
CA TYR A 262 -21.08 2.42 -6.33
C TYR A 262 -21.38 3.00 -4.92
N TYR A 263 -20.36 3.41 -4.16
CA TYR A 263 -20.55 3.93 -2.80
C TYR A 263 -20.83 5.46 -2.76
N LYS A 264 -21.59 5.94 -3.75
CA LYS A 264 -21.98 7.34 -3.89
C LYS A 264 -23.23 7.59 -3.04
N GLU A 265 -22.99 8.05 -1.82
CA GLU A 265 -23.92 8.93 -1.10
C GLU A 265 -23.55 10.38 -1.45
#